data_AF-A0AAV9H4P0-F1
#
_entry.id   AF-A0AAV9H4P0-F1
#
_cell.length_a   1.000
_cell.length_b   1.000
_cell.length_c   1.000
_cell.angle_alpha   90.00
_cell.angle_beta   90.00
_cell.angle_gamma   90.00
#
_symmetry.space_group_name_H-M   'P 1'
#
loop_
_entity.id
_entity.type
_entity.pdbx_description
1 polymer ?
#
loop_
_entity_poly.entity_id
_entity_poly.type
_entity_poly.pdbx_seq_one_letter_code
_entity_poly.pdbx_strand_id
1 'polypeptide(L)'
;MTEYRRNKMADASSKAAQTLQHFWPDLAGKELQSDVYIQLLQFVKTKLKAIHENHGPEEPLSWGEWLVVVQEVVASAAKPRREIQESIRQKISAAEASDTAISRAINAAAGLWLTLDIRSPSHHLPLGSVLCWREEQSLSALVEQFFHANNTPSRKGKTATTQLNSNLTMSHLIVNYNFGIIWTHNLADHLTIDWDHKKVTVYEHKICLANHLRLQDQGVLPVDLTKEAIDTMNLLFPFDHTPTEALLRKHNVYFYGLGYYGRQRNLDVAKYPYWGSRIEELNRVLDEPPIGLHQLSLDRSQKNLLQFATFWIAAGVAVLTVITFALGVYAAIYTKKQYDLGVLQYELSLAQACEAEDAVKLPRFCS
;
A
#
# COMPACT_ATOMS: atom_id res chain seq x y z
N MET A 1 -31.16 17.25 -17.21
CA MET A 1 -29.77 17.24 -16.69
C MET A 1 -29.19 15.82 -16.56
N THR A 2 -30.00 14.81 -16.22
CA THR A 2 -29.61 13.39 -16.08
C THR A 2 -29.22 12.69 -17.39
N GLU A 3 -29.92 12.98 -18.50
CA GLU A 3 -29.66 12.37 -19.80
C GLU A 3 -28.37 12.86 -20.46
N TYR A 4 -28.10 14.17 -20.39
CA TYR A 4 -26.82 14.77 -20.82
C TYR A 4 -25.61 14.18 -20.09
N ARG A 5 -25.72 13.98 -18.77
CA ARG A 5 -24.65 13.38 -17.95
C ARG A 5 -24.42 11.91 -18.30
N ARG A 6 -25.49 11.17 -18.60
CA ARG A 6 -25.41 9.76 -19.05
C ARG A 6 -24.73 9.65 -20.42
N ASN A 7 -25.08 10.49 -21.38
CA ASN A 7 -24.47 10.50 -22.71
C ASN A 7 -22.98 10.88 -22.67
N LYS A 8 -22.60 11.89 -21.86
CA LYS A 8 -21.19 12.27 -21.67
C LYS A 8 -20.36 11.17 -20.99
N MET A 9 -20.97 10.41 -20.07
CA MET A 9 -20.29 9.26 -19.43
C MET A 9 -20.11 8.08 -20.39
N ALA A 10 -21.08 7.82 -21.26
CA ALA A 10 -20.97 6.78 -22.29
C ALA A 10 -19.89 7.13 -23.32
N ASP A 11 -19.86 8.37 -23.81
CA ASP A 11 -18.85 8.87 -24.76
C ASP A 11 -17.42 8.75 -24.19
N ALA A 12 -17.19 9.24 -22.97
CA ALA A 12 -15.88 9.16 -22.34
C ALA A 12 -15.39 7.71 -22.11
N SER A 13 -16.31 6.78 -21.86
CA SER A 13 -15.98 5.36 -21.68
C SER A 13 -15.66 4.70 -23.04
N SER A 14 -16.37 5.09 -24.10
CA SER A 14 -16.07 4.68 -25.48
C SER A 14 -14.69 5.17 -25.92
N LYS A 15 -14.37 6.45 -25.66
CA LYS A 15 -13.05 7.05 -25.95
C LYS A 15 -11.91 6.36 -25.21
N ALA A 16 -12.10 6.05 -23.93
CA ALA A 16 -11.11 5.30 -23.15
C ALA A 16 -10.88 3.90 -23.74
N ALA A 17 -11.94 3.18 -24.08
CA ALA A 17 -11.86 1.85 -24.70
C ALA A 17 -11.13 1.89 -26.06
N GLN A 18 -11.45 2.86 -26.92
CA GLN A 18 -10.75 3.06 -28.20
C GLN A 18 -9.26 3.35 -28.00
N THR A 19 -8.91 4.18 -27.02
CA THR A 19 -7.50 4.45 -26.69
C THR A 19 -6.77 3.17 -26.30
N LEU A 20 -7.38 2.32 -25.46
CA LEU A 20 -6.76 1.05 -25.06
C LEU A 20 -6.61 0.07 -26.22
N GLN A 21 -7.56 0.03 -27.16
CA GLN A 21 -7.46 -0.79 -28.36
C GLN A 21 -6.31 -0.35 -29.27
N HIS A 22 -6.00 0.94 -29.33
CA HIS A 22 -4.83 1.40 -30.08
C HIS A 22 -3.51 1.11 -29.36
N PHE A 23 -3.49 1.13 -28.03
CA PHE A 23 -2.31 0.70 -27.26
C PHE A 23 -2.05 -0.80 -27.35
N TRP A 24 -3.11 -1.61 -27.42
CA TRP A 24 -3.04 -3.06 -27.50
C TRP A 24 -4.04 -3.56 -28.56
N PRO A 25 -3.64 -3.64 -29.85
CA PRO A 25 -4.52 -4.00 -30.96
C PRO A 25 -5.17 -5.38 -30.84
N ASP A 26 -4.51 -6.32 -30.15
CA ASP A 26 -5.01 -7.68 -29.93
C ASP A 26 -6.16 -7.74 -28.90
N LEU A 27 -6.47 -6.62 -28.25
CA LEU A 27 -7.48 -6.57 -27.21
C LEU A 27 -8.90 -6.62 -27.80
N ALA A 28 -9.54 -7.79 -27.69
CA ALA A 28 -10.92 -7.94 -28.12
C ALA A 28 -11.86 -7.05 -27.28
N GLY A 29 -12.85 -6.42 -27.92
CA GLY A 29 -13.80 -5.52 -27.24
C GLY A 29 -14.59 -6.16 -26.09
N LYS A 30 -14.73 -7.49 -26.08
CA LYS A 30 -15.35 -8.23 -24.96
C LYS A 30 -14.43 -8.34 -23.73
N GLU A 31 -13.11 -8.37 -23.92
CA GLU A 31 -12.15 -8.43 -22.81
C GLU A 31 -12.17 -7.15 -21.98
N LEU A 32 -12.37 -6.00 -22.63
CA LEU A 32 -12.51 -4.69 -21.99
C LEU A 32 -13.72 -4.58 -21.05
N GLN A 33 -14.68 -5.50 -21.13
CA GLN A 33 -15.85 -5.54 -20.24
C GLN A 33 -15.57 -6.32 -18.94
N SER A 34 -14.42 -6.97 -18.82
CA SER A 34 -14.03 -7.68 -17.60
C SER A 34 -13.77 -6.70 -16.45
N ASP A 35 -14.12 -7.11 -15.22
CA ASP A 35 -13.91 -6.33 -14.00
C ASP A 35 -12.45 -5.89 -13.81
N VAL A 36 -11.51 -6.66 -14.34
CA VAL A 36 -10.08 -6.38 -14.27
C VAL A 36 -9.70 -5.08 -15.00
N TYR A 37 -10.44 -4.68 -16.04
CA TYR A 37 -10.18 -3.46 -16.80
C TYR A 37 -10.84 -2.21 -16.21
N ILE A 38 -11.75 -2.34 -15.23
CA ILE A 38 -12.51 -1.22 -14.68
C ILE A 38 -11.58 -0.10 -14.18
N GLN A 39 -10.55 -0.45 -13.40
CA GLN A 39 -9.62 0.53 -12.85
C GLN A 39 -8.77 1.20 -13.94
N LEU A 40 -8.27 0.43 -14.91
CA LEU A 40 -7.49 0.96 -16.01
C LEU A 40 -8.33 1.91 -16.90
N LEU A 41 -9.58 1.53 -17.21
CA LEU A 41 -10.52 2.38 -17.95
C LEU A 41 -10.86 3.65 -17.19
N GLN A 42 -11.09 3.57 -15.88
CA GLN A 42 -11.35 4.74 -15.04
C GLN A 42 -10.13 5.68 -14.98
N PHE A 43 -8.93 5.12 -14.89
CA PHE A 43 -7.68 5.87 -14.96
C PHE A 43 -7.54 6.61 -16.30
N VAL A 44 -7.66 5.90 -17.42
CA VAL A 44 -7.58 6.47 -18.78
C VAL A 44 -8.62 7.57 -18.96
N LYS A 45 -9.86 7.32 -18.57
CA LYS A 45 -10.95 8.31 -18.63
C LYS A 45 -10.63 9.57 -17.83
N THR A 46 -10.10 9.41 -16.61
CA THR A 46 -9.75 10.54 -15.75
C THR A 46 -8.59 11.34 -16.33
N LYS A 47 -7.59 10.68 -16.90
CA LYS A 47 -6.44 11.31 -17.56
C LYS A 47 -6.83 12.01 -18.86
N LEU A 48 -7.65 11.39 -19.72
CA LEU A 48 -8.19 12.02 -20.93
C LEU A 48 -9.00 13.28 -20.59
N LYS A 49 -9.82 13.22 -19.53
CA LYS A 49 -10.54 14.38 -19.02
C LYS A 49 -9.57 15.47 -18.55
N ALA A 50 -8.52 15.13 -17.79
CA ALA A 50 -7.53 16.08 -17.33
C ALA A 50 -6.72 16.72 -18.48
N ILE A 51 -6.38 15.97 -19.53
CA ILE A 51 -5.73 16.50 -20.74
C ILE A 51 -6.64 17.51 -21.43
N HIS A 52 -7.93 17.20 -21.51
CA HIS A 52 -8.92 18.10 -22.12
C HIS A 52 -9.27 19.30 -21.22
N GLU A 53 -9.14 19.22 -19.90
CA GLU A 53 -9.43 20.34 -18.99
C GLU A 53 -8.21 21.24 -18.72
N ASN A 54 -7.00 20.67 -18.73
CA ASN A 54 -5.74 21.39 -18.48
C ASN A 54 -5.03 21.81 -19.77
N HIS A 55 -5.77 22.04 -20.86
CA HIS A 55 -5.19 22.74 -21.99
C HIS A 55 -4.87 24.16 -21.53
N GLY A 56 -3.63 24.62 -21.76
CA GLY A 56 -3.25 26.02 -21.55
C GLY A 56 -4.05 26.96 -22.49
N PRO A 57 -3.50 28.12 -22.88
CA PRO A 57 -4.21 29.04 -23.79
C PRO A 57 -4.43 28.49 -25.21
N GLU A 58 -3.98 27.27 -25.50
CA GLU A 58 -4.05 26.64 -26.80
C GLU A 58 -5.27 25.70 -26.86
N GLU A 59 -5.91 25.62 -28.03
CA GLU A 59 -7.01 24.69 -28.24
C GLU A 59 -6.57 23.23 -28.08
N PRO A 60 -7.37 22.39 -27.40
CA PRO A 60 -7.06 20.98 -27.26
C PRO A 60 -7.18 20.28 -28.61
N LEU A 61 -6.31 19.29 -28.86
CA LEU A 61 -6.45 18.42 -30.03
C LEU A 61 -7.85 17.80 -30.09
N SER A 62 -8.40 17.72 -31.29
CA SER A 62 -9.61 16.97 -31.58
C SER A 62 -9.41 15.48 -31.26
N TRP A 63 -10.52 14.76 -31.09
CA TRP A 63 -10.44 13.32 -30.83
C TRP A 63 -9.74 12.54 -31.95
N GLY A 64 -9.95 12.93 -33.21
CA GLY A 64 -9.29 12.29 -34.34
C GLY A 64 -7.77 12.48 -34.31
N GLU A 65 -7.31 13.70 -34.01
CA GLU A 65 -5.88 14.00 -33.86
C GLU A 65 -5.25 13.27 -32.68
N TRP A 66 -5.96 13.15 -31.55
CA TRP A 66 -5.51 12.34 -30.42
C TRP A 66 -5.26 10.88 -30.82
N LEU A 67 -6.16 10.28 -31.61
CA LEU A 67 -5.97 8.91 -32.08
C LEU A 67 -4.75 8.78 -33.01
N VAL A 68 -4.50 9.78 -33.86
CA VAL A 68 -3.28 9.84 -34.70
C VAL A 68 -2.03 9.88 -33.82
N VAL A 69 -2.01 10.71 -32.77
CA VAL A 69 -0.90 10.77 -31.81
C VAL A 69 -0.67 9.42 -31.15
N VAL A 70 -1.73 8.79 -30.63
CA VAL A 70 -1.65 7.48 -29.97
C VAL A 70 -1.07 6.42 -30.91
N GLN A 71 -1.60 6.33 -32.14
CA GLN A 71 -1.13 5.36 -33.13
C GLN A 71 0.34 5.59 -33.49
N GLU A 72 0.75 6.84 -33.68
CA GLU A 72 2.13 7.15 -34.05
C GLU A 72 3.12 6.89 -32.90
N VAL A 73 2.73 7.22 -31.66
CA VAL A 73 3.57 6.93 -30.48
C VAL A 73 3.78 5.43 -30.31
N VAL A 74 2.76 4.60 -30.54
CA VAL A 74 2.89 3.14 -30.46
C VAL A 74 3.73 2.59 -31.62
N ALA A 75 3.44 3.00 -32.86
CA ALA A 75 4.11 2.47 -34.06
C ALA A 75 5.58 2.90 -34.18
N SER A 76 5.93 4.09 -33.70
CA SER A 76 7.27 4.67 -33.81
C SER A 76 8.02 4.76 -32.48
N ALA A 77 7.64 3.97 -31.46
CA ALA A 77 8.20 4.09 -30.11
C ALA A 77 9.73 3.84 -30.00
N ALA A 78 10.29 3.10 -30.96
CA ALA A 78 11.74 2.87 -31.07
C ALA A 78 12.52 4.05 -31.66
N LYS A 79 11.83 5.01 -32.30
CA LYS A 79 12.45 6.20 -32.90
C LYS A 79 12.66 7.30 -31.87
N PRO A 80 13.59 8.25 -32.12
CA PRO A 80 13.72 9.46 -31.31
C PRO A 80 12.42 10.25 -31.24
N ARG A 81 12.16 10.90 -30.09
CA ARG A 81 10.98 11.74 -29.87
C ARG A 81 10.79 12.78 -30.98
N ARG A 82 11.88 13.40 -31.46
CA ARG A 82 11.84 14.40 -32.51
C ARG A 82 11.21 13.87 -33.81
N GLU A 83 11.58 12.67 -34.22
CA GLU A 83 11.03 12.04 -35.43
C GLU A 83 9.54 11.72 -35.27
N ILE A 84 9.12 11.27 -34.08
CA ILE A 84 7.70 11.03 -33.77
C ILE A 84 6.91 12.35 -33.88
N GLN A 85 7.45 13.44 -33.32
CA GLN A 85 6.81 14.75 -33.38
C GLN A 85 6.71 15.28 -34.82
N GLU A 86 7.77 15.13 -35.62
CA GLU A 86 7.77 15.50 -37.04
C GLU A 86 6.75 14.67 -37.85
N SER A 87 6.64 13.36 -37.58
CA SER A 87 5.66 12.49 -38.25
C SER A 87 4.22 12.88 -37.90
N ILE A 88 3.94 13.16 -36.63
CA ILE A 88 2.62 13.62 -36.17
C ILE A 88 2.27 14.95 -36.85
N ARG A 89 3.23 15.88 -36.95
CA ARG A 89 3.05 17.19 -37.59
C ARG A 89 2.69 17.07 -39.08
N GLN A 90 3.21 16.05 -39.77
CA GLN A 90 2.86 15.81 -41.17
C GLN A 90 1.45 15.21 -41.32
N LYS A 91 0.98 14.45 -40.33
CA LYS A 91 -0.33 13.78 -40.37
C LYS A 91 -1.48 14.65 -39.87
N ILE A 92 -1.20 15.56 -38.93
CA ILE A 92 -2.16 16.55 -38.46
C ILE A 92 -2.04 17.78 -39.36
N SER A 93 -3.15 18.27 -39.90
CA SER A 93 -3.16 19.47 -40.75
C SER A 93 -2.42 20.63 -40.04
N ALA A 94 -1.25 21.01 -40.57
CA ALA A 94 -0.26 21.87 -39.92
C ALA A 94 -0.72 23.31 -39.58
N ALA A 95 -1.98 23.66 -39.86
CA ALA A 95 -2.51 25.01 -39.69
C ALA A 95 -3.07 25.30 -38.28
N GLU A 96 -3.39 24.29 -37.47
CA GLU A 96 -4.22 24.50 -36.26
C GLU A 96 -3.57 24.06 -34.93
N ALA A 97 -2.67 23.07 -34.92
CA ALA A 97 -2.10 22.55 -33.67
C ALA A 97 -0.72 23.15 -33.33
N SER A 98 -0.59 23.73 -32.12
CA SER A 98 0.70 24.20 -31.59
C SER A 98 1.65 23.05 -31.28
N ASP A 99 2.96 23.27 -31.44
CA ASP A 99 4.02 22.33 -31.06
C ASP A 99 3.94 21.93 -29.59
N THR A 100 3.49 22.84 -28.72
CA THR A 100 3.36 22.51 -27.29
C THR A 100 2.16 21.63 -27.01
N ALA A 101 1.06 21.74 -27.79
CA ALA A 101 -0.09 20.85 -27.72
C ALA A 101 0.28 19.44 -28.19
N ILE A 102 0.98 19.32 -29.32
CA ILE A 102 1.49 18.04 -29.84
C ILE A 102 2.43 17.39 -28.82
N SER A 103 3.39 18.14 -28.28
CA SER A 103 4.35 17.64 -27.29
C SER A 103 3.68 17.15 -25.99
N ARG A 104 2.65 17.87 -25.53
CA ARG A 104 1.81 17.44 -24.39
C ARG A 104 1.01 16.18 -24.70
N ALA A 105 0.44 16.08 -25.90
CA ALA A 105 -0.30 14.89 -26.33
C ALA A 105 0.61 13.66 -26.44
N ILE A 106 1.82 13.80 -26.98
CA ILE A 106 2.83 12.72 -27.04
C ILE A 106 3.18 12.22 -25.63
N ASN A 107 3.50 13.14 -24.71
CA ASN A 107 3.80 12.78 -23.31
C ASN A 107 2.63 12.05 -22.66
N ALA A 108 1.41 12.55 -22.88
CA ALA A 108 0.21 11.98 -22.32
C ALA A 108 -0.10 10.60 -22.90
N ALA A 109 0.07 10.39 -24.20
CA ALA A 109 -0.13 9.11 -24.86
C ALA A 109 0.88 8.06 -24.36
N ALA A 110 2.16 8.41 -24.32
CA ALA A 110 3.21 7.54 -23.80
C ALA A 110 2.99 7.22 -22.30
N GLY A 111 2.65 8.24 -21.50
CA GLY A 111 2.40 8.07 -20.07
C GLY A 111 1.16 7.24 -19.76
N LEU A 112 0.11 7.35 -20.58
CA LEU A 112 -1.07 6.50 -20.49
C LEU A 112 -0.77 5.05 -20.87
N TRP A 113 -0.02 4.83 -21.96
CA TRP A 113 0.31 3.51 -22.46
C TRP A 113 1.21 2.73 -21.50
N LEU A 114 2.23 3.39 -20.95
CA LEU A 114 3.20 2.78 -20.03
C LEU A 114 2.80 2.91 -18.57
N THR A 115 1.73 3.67 -18.26
CA THR A 115 1.34 4.03 -16.89
C THR A 115 2.52 4.63 -16.11
N LEU A 116 3.18 5.62 -16.72
CA LEU A 116 4.34 6.34 -16.21
C LEU A 116 4.09 7.85 -16.27
N ASP A 117 4.69 8.62 -15.34
CA ASP A 117 4.67 10.08 -15.43
C ASP A 117 5.79 10.55 -16.37
N ILE A 118 5.43 10.77 -17.65
CA ILE A 118 6.37 11.24 -18.69
C ILE A 118 6.14 12.72 -18.94
N ARG A 119 7.21 13.50 -18.89
CA ARG A 119 7.19 14.95 -19.13
C ARG A 119 8.30 15.38 -20.06
N SER A 120 8.09 16.53 -20.70
CA SER A 120 9.17 17.23 -21.41
C SER A 120 10.17 17.77 -20.38
N PRO A 121 11.48 17.83 -20.72
CA PRO A 121 12.47 18.44 -19.85
C PRO A 121 12.09 19.89 -19.55
N SER A 122 12.07 20.25 -18.27
CA SER A 122 11.89 21.62 -17.81
C SER A 122 13.17 22.10 -17.12
N HIS A 123 13.33 23.41 -16.93
CA HIS A 123 14.49 23.98 -16.23
C HIS A 123 14.58 23.57 -14.75
N HIS A 124 13.56 22.91 -14.22
CA HIS A 124 13.53 22.42 -12.85
C HIS A 124 13.87 20.92 -12.84
N LEU A 125 14.79 20.53 -11.95
CA LEU A 125 15.07 19.12 -11.69
C LEU A 125 13.77 18.42 -11.29
N PRO A 126 13.39 17.31 -11.94
CA PRO A 126 12.24 16.54 -11.50
C PRO A 126 12.51 16.02 -10.08
N LEU A 127 11.69 16.44 -9.12
CA LEU A 127 11.60 15.73 -7.84
C LEU A 127 10.69 14.50 -8.06
N GLY A 128 11.18 13.32 -7.70
CA GLY A 128 10.39 12.09 -7.70
C GLY A 128 10.56 11.22 -8.95
N SER A 129 9.55 10.41 -9.22
CA SER A 129 9.49 9.31 -10.20
C SER A 129 9.05 9.75 -11.60
N VAL A 130 9.46 10.96 -12.01
CA VAL A 130 9.08 11.56 -13.29
C VAL A 130 10.15 11.30 -14.35
N LEU A 131 9.73 10.82 -15.52
CA LEU A 131 10.61 10.53 -16.64
C LEU A 131 10.66 11.73 -17.59
N CYS A 132 11.84 12.31 -17.77
CA CYS A 132 12.06 13.42 -18.70
C CYS A 132 12.45 12.90 -20.09
N TRP A 133 11.51 12.91 -21.03
CA TRP A 133 11.73 12.39 -22.39
C TRP A 133 12.34 13.44 -23.31
N ARG A 134 13.64 13.30 -23.60
CA ARG A 134 14.42 14.22 -24.46
C ARG A 134 14.17 13.98 -25.95
N GLU A 135 14.45 14.99 -26.77
CA GLU A 135 14.19 14.98 -28.22
C GLU A 135 14.95 13.86 -28.96
N GLU A 136 16.21 13.64 -28.61
CA GLU A 136 17.09 12.67 -29.26
C GLU A 136 16.96 11.24 -28.68
N GLN A 137 16.06 11.03 -27.72
CA GLN A 137 15.91 9.76 -27.02
C GLN A 137 14.65 9.02 -27.49
N SER A 138 14.75 7.71 -27.71
CA SER A 138 13.58 6.86 -27.93
C SER A 138 12.84 6.57 -26.62
N LEU A 139 11.57 6.16 -26.71
CA LEU A 139 10.79 5.86 -25.51
C LEU A 139 11.33 4.64 -24.77
N SER A 140 11.79 3.62 -25.50
CA SER A 140 12.42 2.43 -24.92
C SER A 140 13.70 2.76 -24.16
N ALA A 141 14.59 3.57 -24.75
CA ALA A 141 15.84 3.98 -24.12
C ALA A 141 15.58 4.83 -22.86
N LEU A 142 14.52 5.65 -22.84
CA LEU A 142 14.11 6.41 -21.66
C LEU A 142 13.72 5.49 -20.50
N VAL A 143 12.87 4.50 -20.77
CA VAL A 143 12.39 3.55 -19.76
C VAL A 143 13.56 2.72 -19.23
N GLU A 144 14.37 2.17 -20.12
CA GLU A 144 15.53 1.36 -19.77
C GLU A 144 16.51 2.16 -18.90
N GLN A 145 16.88 3.39 -19.33
CA GLN A 145 17.76 4.25 -18.56
C GLN A 145 17.20 4.56 -17.16
N PHE A 146 15.91 4.88 -17.06
CA PHE A 146 15.28 5.26 -15.79
C PHE A 146 15.31 4.11 -14.78
N PHE A 147 14.90 2.91 -15.21
CA PHE A 147 14.86 1.77 -14.31
C PHE A 147 16.28 1.25 -13.99
N HIS A 148 17.24 1.27 -14.92
CA HIS A 148 18.62 0.90 -14.58
C HIS A 148 19.32 1.88 -13.65
N ALA A 149 19.10 3.20 -13.80
CA ALA A 149 19.73 4.21 -12.92
C ALA A 149 19.25 4.09 -11.47
N ASN A 150 17.96 3.81 -11.28
CA ASN A 150 17.34 3.65 -9.96
C ASN A 150 17.68 2.32 -9.26
N ASN A 151 18.29 1.39 -9.99
CA ASN A 151 18.72 0.09 -9.46
C ASN A 151 20.12 0.10 -8.85
N THR A 152 20.79 1.24 -8.75
CA THR A 152 22.13 1.28 -8.16
C THR A 152 22.06 0.77 -6.72
N PRO A 153 22.67 -0.40 -6.41
CA PRO A 153 22.55 -1.00 -5.10
C PRO A 153 23.11 0.00 -4.08
N SER A 154 22.27 0.40 -3.12
CA SER A 154 22.70 1.28 -2.03
C SER A 154 23.82 0.57 -1.29
N ARG A 155 25.06 0.96 -1.61
CA ARG A 155 26.31 0.37 -1.14
C ARG A 155 26.44 0.66 0.36
N LYS A 156 25.75 -0.10 1.20
CA LYS A 156 25.93 -0.10 2.66
C LYS A 156 25.90 -1.52 3.22
N GLY A 157 27.02 -2.23 3.02
CA GLY A 157 27.75 -2.93 4.08
C GLY A 157 27.03 -3.96 4.97
N LYS A 158 25.90 -4.55 4.56
CA LYS A 158 25.29 -5.68 5.26
C LYS A 158 25.09 -6.83 4.29
N THR A 159 25.31 -8.05 4.79
CA THR A 159 25.11 -9.31 4.07
C THR A 159 23.74 -9.29 3.39
N ALA A 160 23.73 -9.22 2.05
CA ALA A 160 22.50 -9.25 1.28
C ALA A 160 21.74 -10.54 1.62
N THR A 161 20.48 -10.41 2.02
CA THR A 161 19.66 -11.57 2.35
C THR A 161 19.37 -12.31 1.05
N THR A 162 19.86 -13.54 0.90
CA THR A 162 19.64 -14.30 -0.33
C THR A 162 18.18 -14.75 -0.48
N GLN A 163 17.45 -14.89 0.63
CA GLN A 163 16.04 -15.29 0.63
C GLN A 163 15.15 -14.35 1.44
N LEU A 164 14.01 -14.03 0.85
CA LEU A 164 12.92 -13.28 1.47
C LEU A 164 12.15 -14.16 2.45
N ASN A 165 11.64 -13.53 3.50
CA ASN A 165 10.76 -14.19 4.46
C ASN A 165 9.44 -14.56 3.78
N SER A 166 8.98 -15.80 3.96
CA SER A 166 7.71 -16.28 3.40
C SER A 166 6.49 -15.48 3.86
N ASN A 167 6.59 -14.77 5.00
CA ASN A 167 5.53 -13.92 5.53
C ASN A 167 5.47 -12.53 4.89
N LEU A 168 6.41 -12.20 3.99
CA LEU A 168 6.43 -10.93 3.27
C LEU A 168 5.22 -10.83 2.33
N THR A 169 4.14 -10.27 2.86
CA THR A 169 2.88 -9.97 2.18
C THR A 169 2.35 -8.65 2.70
N MET A 170 1.62 -7.88 1.89
CA MET A 170 1.08 -6.60 2.38
C MET A 170 0.07 -6.79 3.51
N SER A 171 -0.75 -7.85 3.46
CA SER A 171 -1.67 -8.17 4.56
C SER A 171 -0.93 -8.36 5.89
N HIS A 172 0.23 -9.03 5.86
CA HIS A 172 1.02 -9.25 7.05
C HIS A 172 1.67 -7.96 7.56
N LEU A 173 2.20 -7.12 6.66
CA LEU A 173 2.78 -5.82 7.01
C LEU A 173 1.74 -4.86 7.61
N ILE A 174 0.52 -4.84 7.08
CA ILE A 174 -0.56 -3.99 7.61
C ILE A 174 -0.94 -4.44 9.03
N VAL A 175 -1.20 -5.74 9.21
CA VAL A 175 -1.71 -6.27 10.49
C VAL A 175 -0.65 -6.24 11.58
N ASN A 176 0.58 -6.64 11.27
CA ASN A 176 1.62 -6.87 12.27
C ASN A 176 2.61 -5.72 12.40
N TYR A 177 2.69 -4.81 11.44
CA TYR A 177 3.71 -3.74 11.45
C TYR A 177 3.11 -2.34 11.26
N ASN A 178 1.78 -2.25 11.23
CA ASN A 178 1.01 -1.02 11.06
C ASN A 178 1.39 -0.24 9.80
N PHE A 179 1.73 -0.96 8.72
CA PHE A 179 1.92 -0.34 7.42
C PHE A 179 0.58 -0.02 6.75
N GLY A 180 0.57 0.99 5.89
CA GLY A 180 -0.52 1.30 4.97
C GLY A 180 -0.15 1.03 3.52
N ILE A 181 -1.16 0.98 2.64
CA ILE A 181 -0.97 0.94 1.18
C ILE A 181 -1.40 2.27 0.59
N ILE A 182 -0.57 2.83 -0.30
CA ILE A 182 -0.96 3.88 -1.24
C ILE A 182 -1.02 3.26 -2.63
N TRP A 183 -2.20 3.26 -3.26
CA TRP A 183 -2.31 2.80 -4.64
C TRP A 183 -1.81 3.88 -5.60
N THR A 184 -0.97 3.50 -6.56
CA THR A 184 -0.46 4.40 -7.59
C THR A 184 -0.76 3.85 -8.98
N HIS A 185 -1.01 4.78 -9.91
CA HIS A 185 -1.07 4.48 -11.33
C HIS A 185 0.30 4.60 -12.01
N ASN A 186 1.33 5.07 -11.31
CA ASN A 186 2.67 5.26 -11.86
C ASN A 186 3.55 4.05 -11.51
N LEU A 187 3.99 3.29 -12.51
CA LEU A 187 4.82 2.10 -12.31
C LEU A 187 6.17 2.43 -11.64
N ALA A 188 6.72 3.62 -11.90
CA ALA A 188 7.99 4.05 -11.30
C ALA A 188 7.93 4.20 -9.76
N ASP A 189 6.74 4.50 -9.23
CA ASP A 189 6.47 4.62 -7.78
C ASP A 189 6.24 3.26 -7.11
N HIS A 190 6.25 2.17 -7.86
CA HIS A 190 6.00 0.85 -7.28
C HIS A 190 7.04 0.50 -6.21
N LEU A 191 6.56 0.12 -5.03
CA LEU A 191 7.34 -0.22 -3.83
C LEU A 191 8.15 0.92 -3.21
N THR A 192 7.85 2.19 -3.52
CA THR A 192 8.42 3.28 -2.74
C THR A 192 7.88 3.22 -1.30
N ILE A 193 8.76 3.39 -0.32
CA ILE A 193 8.41 3.31 1.10
C ILE A 193 8.46 4.72 1.70
N ASP A 194 7.35 5.16 2.26
CA ASP A 194 7.27 6.33 3.13
C ASP A 194 7.43 5.84 4.59
N TRP A 195 8.64 5.99 5.12
CA TRP A 195 8.99 5.54 6.47
C TRP A 195 8.33 6.38 7.56
N ASP A 196 8.08 7.67 7.29
CA ASP A 196 7.49 8.60 8.26
C ASP A 196 6.03 8.22 8.54
N HIS A 197 5.29 7.84 7.50
CA HIS A 197 3.88 7.44 7.61
C HIS A 197 3.66 5.93 7.57
N LYS A 198 4.74 5.13 7.49
CA LYS A 198 4.72 3.67 7.28
C LYS A 198 3.80 3.27 6.12
N LYS A 199 3.97 3.85 4.94
CA LYS A 199 3.14 3.51 3.77
C LYS A 199 4.00 2.94 2.65
N VAL A 200 3.48 1.89 2.01
CA VAL A 200 4.07 1.32 0.79
C VAL A 200 3.22 1.72 -0.40
N THR A 201 3.86 2.33 -1.39
CA THR A 201 3.19 2.65 -2.65
C THR A 201 3.15 1.41 -3.53
N VAL A 202 1.98 1.01 -3.99
CA VAL A 202 1.77 -0.21 -4.79
C VAL A 202 1.08 0.15 -6.10
N TYR A 203 1.65 -0.33 -7.20
CA TYR A 203 1.10 -0.15 -8.52
C TYR A 203 -0.11 -1.06 -8.70
N GLU A 204 -1.22 -0.52 -9.18
CA GLU A 204 -2.51 -1.24 -9.20
C GLU A 204 -2.85 -1.89 -10.56
N HIS A 205 -2.25 -1.44 -11.67
CA HIS A 205 -2.67 -1.85 -13.02
C HIS A 205 -1.95 -3.11 -13.52
N LYS A 206 -2.05 -4.23 -12.80
CA LYS A 206 -1.46 -5.52 -13.22
C LYS A 206 -1.85 -5.92 -14.65
N ILE A 207 -3.07 -5.57 -15.08
CA ILE A 207 -3.57 -5.83 -16.43
C ILE A 207 -2.79 -5.07 -17.51
N CYS A 208 -2.27 -3.88 -17.21
CA CYS A 208 -1.40 -3.14 -18.12
C CYS A 208 -0.11 -3.92 -18.39
N LEU A 209 0.51 -4.46 -17.33
CA LEU A 209 1.71 -5.32 -17.45
C LEU A 209 1.41 -6.60 -18.24
N ALA A 210 0.26 -7.23 -17.97
CA ALA A 210 -0.18 -8.40 -18.72
C ALA A 210 -0.37 -8.11 -20.21
N ASN A 211 -0.93 -6.95 -20.57
CA ASN A 211 -1.07 -6.56 -21.98
C ASN A 211 0.28 -6.31 -22.64
N HIS A 212 1.24 -5.67 -21.95
CA HIS A 212 2.60 -5.49 -22.45
C HIS A 212 3.34 -6.83 -22.67
N LEU A 213 3.13 -7.83 -21.80
CA LEU A 213 3.69 -9.17 -22.02
C LEU A 213 3.12 -9.89 -23.25
N ARG A 214 1.86 -9.62 -23.62
CA ARG A 214 1.25 -10.20 -24.83
C ARG A 214 1.91 -9.67 -26.11
N LEU A 215 2.39 -8.43 -26.11
CA LEU A 215 3.06 -7.80 -27.25
C LEU A 215 4.49 -8.32 -27.49
N GLN A 216 5.08 -9.05 -26.52
CA GLN A 216 6.43 -9.63 -26.61
C GLN A 216 7.48 -8.60 -27.10
N ASP A 217 8.19 -8.88 -28.19
CA ASP A 217 9.29 -8.07 -28.73
C ASP A 217 8.84 -6.73 -29.34
N GLN A 218 7.52 -6.50 -29.46
CA GLN A 218 6.96 -5.24 -29.94
C GLN A 218 6.69 -4.24 -28.80
N GLY A 219 6.87 -4.66 -27.55
CA GLY A 219 6.65 -3.83 -26.37
C GLY A 219 7.79 -2.84 -26.13
N VAL A 220 7.45 -1.64 -25.64
CA VAL A 220 8.42 -0.62 -25.20
C VAL A 220 8.95 -0.89 -23.80
N LEU A 221 8.12 -1.53 -22.96
CA LEU A 221 8.49 -1.90 -21.62
C LEU A 221 9.38 -3.15 -21.68
N PRO A 222 10.60 -3.14 -21.11
CA PRO A 222 11.46 -4.31 -21.10
C PRO A 222 10.74 -5.53 -20.52
N VAL A 223 10.86 -6.67 -21.19
CA VAL A 223 10.14 -7.89 -20.82
C VAL A 223 10.49 -8.32 -19.40
N ASP A 224 11.77 -8.22 -19.01
CA ASP A 224 12.22 -8.61 -17.67
C ASP A 224 11.71 -7.66 -16.59
N LEU A 225 11.65 -6.35 -16.86
CA LEU A 225 11.02 -5.36 -15.98
C LEU A 225 9.54 -5.68 -15.77
N THR A 226 8.82 -6.00 -16.85
CA THR A 226 7.39 -6.31 -16.80
C THR A 226 7.12 -7.59 -16.01
N LYS A 227 7.94 -8.63 -16.24
CA LYS A 227 7.89 -9.89 -15.49
C LYS A 227 8.14 -9.68 -14.01
N GLU A 228 9.17 -8.91 -13.68
CA GLU A 228 9.50 -8.61 -12.29
C GLU A 228 8.39 -7.84 -11.60
N ALA A 229 7.81 -6.81 -12.24
CA ALA A 229 6.69 -6.05 -11.67
C ALA A 229 5.48 -6.94 -11.37
N ILE A 230 5.23 -7.98 -12.18
CA ILE A 230 4.19 -8.97 -11.87
C ILE A 230 4.62 -9.86 -10.69
N ASP A 231 5.89 -10.25 -10.63
CA ASP A 231 6.42 -11.09 -9.55
C ASP A 231 6.41 -10.36 -8.20
N THR A 232 6.68 -9.05 -8.16
CA THR A 232 6.57 -8.24 -6.93
C THR A 232 5.12 -8.14 -6.46
N MET A 233 4.17 -8.01 -7.38
CA MET A 233 2.75 -8.06 -7.05
C MET A 233 2.34 -9.44 -6.52
N ASN A 234 2.81 -10.53 -7.13
CA ASN A 234 2.56 -11.90 -6.67
C ASN A 234 3.25 -12.21 -5.32
N LEU A 235 4.40 -11.58 -5.05
CA LEU A 235 5.12 -11.67 -3.79
C LEU A 235 4.29 -11.05 -2.66
N LEU A 236 3.81 -9.81 -2.86
CA LEU A 236 3.09 -9.04 -1.86
C LEU A 236 1.61 -9.40 -1.72
N PHE A 237 1.00 -9.83 -2.82
CA PHE A 237 -0.41 -10.19 -2.93
C PHE A 237 -0.52 -11.59 -3.56
N PRO A 238 -0.08 -12.65 -2.85
CA PRO A 238 -0.19 -14.01 -3.34
C PRO A 238 -1.65 -14.38 -3.65
N PHE A 239 -1.84 -15.08 -4.76
CA PHE A 239 -3.13 -15.67 -5.12
C PHE A 239 -3.38 -16.91 -4.25
N ASP A 240 -4.65 -17.25 -3.99
CA ASP A 240 -5.07 -18.27 -3.01
C ASP A 240 -4.75 -17.93 -1.54
N HIS A 241 -4.44 -16.67 -1.24
CA HIS A 241 -4.22 -16.20 0.13
C HIS A 241 -5.41 -15.37 0.62
N THR A 242 -6.25 -15.96 1.48
CA THR A 242 -7.50 -15.35 1.97
C THR A 242 -7.33 -13.94 2.57
N PRO A 243 -6.29 -13.64 3.38
CA PRO A 243 -6.07 -12.28 3.88
C PRO A 243 -5.79 -11.26 2.76
N THR A 244 -5.12 -11.69 1.70
CA THR A 244 -4.83 -10.85 0.53
C THR A 244 -6.10 -10.57 -0.25
N GLU A 245 -6.92 -11.59 -0.50
CA GLU A 245 -8.20 -11.43 -1.20
C GLU A 245 -9.12 -10.45 -0.45
N ALA A 246 -9.26 -10.63 0.87
CA ALA A 246 -10.06 -9.75 1.71
C ALA A 246 -9.54 -8.30 1.69
N LEU A 247 -8.22 -8.12 1.71
CA LEU A 247 -7.58 -6.81 1.63
C LEU A 247 -7.85 -6.13 0.28
N LEU A 248 -7.66 -6.83 -0.84
CA LEU A 248 -7.89 -6.26 -2.17
C LEU A 248 -9.37 -5.91 -2.39
N ARG A 249 -10.28 -6.76 -1.92
CA ARG A 249 -11.72 -6.49 -1.95
C ARG A 249 -12.08 -5.24 -1.12
N LYS A 250 -11.49 -5.06 0.06
CA LYS A 250 -11.69 -3.87 0.90
C LYS A 250 -11.26 -2.58 0.21
N HIS A 251 -10.20 -2.64 -0.61
CA HIS A 251 -9.69 -1.49 -1.36
C HIS A 251 -10.33 -1.32 -2.76
N ASN A 252 -11.30 -2.17 -3.13
CA ASN A 252 -11.90 -2.22 -4.47
C ASN A 252 -10.87 -2.38 -5.60
N VAL A 253 -9.89 -3.26 -5.39
CA VAL A 253 -8.84 -3.57 -6.36
C VAL A 253 -9.09 -4.92 -7.02
N TYR A 254 -9.15 -4.94 -8.36
CA TYR A 254 -9.69 -6.07 -9.12
C TYR A 254 -8.63 -6.96 -9.78
N PHE A 255 -7.34 -6.65 -9.64
CA PHE A 255 -6.30 -7.47 -10.26
C PHE A 255 -6.16 -8.88 -9.67
N TYR A 256 -6.79 -9.17 -8.53
CA TYR A 256 -6.77 -10.51 -7.94
C TYR A 256 -7.28 -11.58 -8.91
N GLY A 257 -8.27 -11.24 -9.75
CA GLY A 257 -8.83 -12.14 -10.76
C GLY A 257 -7.85 -12.57 -11.86
N LEU A 258 -6.70 -11.92 -11.99
CA LEU A 258 -5.64 -12.34 -12.94
C LEU A 258 -4.78 -13.50 -12.42
N GLY A 259 -4.93 -13.87 -11.15
CA GLY A 259 -4.13 -14.92 -10.52
C GLY A 259 -2.63 -14.65 -10.61
N TYR A 260 -1.85 -15.71 -10.70
CA TYR A 260 -0.39 -15.65 -10.83
C TYR A 260 0.09 -15.19 -12.22
N TYR A 261 -0.79 -15.14 -13.22
CA TYR A 261 -0.42 -14.90 -14.63
C TYR A 261 0.71 -15.83 -15.11
N GLY A 262 0.66 -17.11 -14.73
CA GLY A 262 1.69 -18.11 -15.05
C GLY A 262 3.02 -17.94 -14.31
N ARG A 263 3.13 -16.99 -13.38
CA ARG A 263 4.35 -16.71 -12.61
C ARG A 263 4.16 -16.94 -11.12
N GLN A 264 4.69 -18.05 -10.61
CA GLN A 264 4.58 -18.41 -9.19
C GLN A 264 5.35 -17.45 -8.30
N ARG A 265 4.93 -17.33 -7.03
CA ARG A 265 5.61 -16.52 -6.03
C ARG A 265 7.07 -16.94 -5.88
N ASN A 266 8.00 -16.00 -5.98
CA ASN A 266 9.42 -16.22 -5.77
C ASN A 266 9.90 -15.54 -4.49
N LEU A 267 10.79 -16.20 -3.74
CA LEU A 267 11.39 -15.65 -2.53
C LEU A 267 12.88 -15.37 -2.70
N ASP A 268 13.45 -15.68 -3.86
CA ASP A 268 14.85 -15.40 -4.17
C ASP A 268 15.03 -13.93 -4.58
N VAL A 269 15.78 -13.16 -3.79
CA VAL A 269 16.03 -11.73 -4.04
C VAL A 269 16.76 -11.51 -5.35
N ALA A 270 17.63 -12.44 -5.77
CA ALA A 270 18.43 -12.30 -6.98
C ALA A 270 17.57 -12.24 -8.26
N LYS A 271 16.30 -12.64 -8.19
CA LYS A 271 15.35 -12.57 -9.30
C LYS A 271 14.63 -11.23 -9.44
N TYR A 272 14.96 -10.27 -8.58
CA TYR A 272 14.38 -8.93 -8.56
C TYR A 272 15.42 -7.85 -8.87
N PRO A 273 16.00 -7.79 -10.09
CA PRO A 273 16.99 -6.77 -10.44
C PRO A 273 16.49 -5.31 -10.38
N TYR A 274 15.19 -5.05 -10.55
CA TYR A 274 14.62 -3.70 -10.61
C TYR A 274 14.08 -3.18 -9.25
N TRP A 275 13.49 -4.04 -8.45
CA TRP A 275 12.86 -3.70 -7.18
C TRP A 275 13.47 -4.42 -5.98
N GLY A 276 14.46 -5.29 -6.18
CA GLY A 276 15.07 -6.10 -5.12
C GLY A 276 15.56 -5.28 -3.92
N SER A 277 16.14 -4.10 -4.14
CA SER A 277 16.55 -3.20 -3.05
C SER A 277 15.37 -2.74 -2.18
N ARG A 278 14.25 -2.34 -2.81
CA ARG A 278 13.01 -1.92 -2.11
C ARG A 278 12.36 -3.10 -1.39
N ILE A 279 12.39 -4.28 -2.00
CA ILE A 279 11.85 -5.51 -1.40
C ILE A 279 12.70 -5.95 -0.20
N GLU A 280 14.03 -5.88 -0.30
CA GLU A 280 14.92 -6.14 0.83
C GLU A 280 14.64 -5.18 1.99
N GLU A 281 14.43 -3.89 1.71
CA GLU A 281 14.05 -2.91 2.72
C GLU A 281 12.74 -3.27 3.42
N LEU A 282 11.71 -3.68 2.67
CA LEU A 282 10.46 -4.19 3.24
C LEU A 282 10.67 -5.49 4.02
N ASN A 283 11.55 -6.37 3.55
CA ASN A 283 11.83 -7.63 4.23
C ASN A 283 12.51 -7.40 5.60
N ARG A 284 13.36 -6.37 5.71
CA ARG A 284 13.99 -5.99 6.97
C ARG A 284 12.99 -5.53 8.03
N VAL A 285 11.83 -5.01 7.63
CA VAL A 285 10.74 -4.69 8.58
C VAL A 285 10.32 -5.94 9.37
N LEU A 286 10.38 -7.12 8.74
CA LEU A 286 10.01 -8.38 9.39
C LEU A 286 11.02 -8.84 10.44
N ASP A 287 12.21 -8.24 10.49
CA ASP A 287 13.17 -8.47 11.57
C ASP A 287 12.81 -7.69 12.85
N GLU A 288 11.94 -6.67 12.74
CA GLU A 288 11.40 -5.95 13.89
C GLU A 288 10.33 -6.78 14.61
N PRO A 289 10.14 -6.58 15.93
CA PRO A 289 9.06 -7.25 16.65
C PRO A 289 7.70 -6.76 16.12
N PRO A 290 6.74 -7.68 15.89
CA PRO A 290 5.40 -7.28 15.44
C PRO A 290 4.70 -6.44 16.52
N ILE A 291 3.77 -5.60 16.09
CA ILE A 291 2.96 -4.69 16.90
C ILE A 291 1.63 -5.37 17.23
N GLY A 292 1.13 -5.19 18.46
CA GLY A 292 -0.22 -5.59 18.88
C GLY A 292 -0.26 -6.83 19.78
N LEU A 293 -1.42 -7.50 19.83
CA LEU A 293 -1.66 -8.66 20.73
C LEU A 293 -0.72 -9.85 20.44
N HIS A 294 -0.09 -9.89 19.26
CA HIS A 294 0.95 -10.88 18.96
C HIS A 294 2.21 -10.73 19.83
N GLN A 295 2.47 -9.55 20.43
CA GLN A 295 3.51 -9.37 21.45
C GLN A 295 3.22 -10.15 22.73
N LEU A 296 1.94 -10.47 22.98
CA LEU A 296 1.48 -11.21 24.16
C LEU A 296 1.46 -12.72 23.92
N SER A 297 1.76 -13.18 22.72
CA SER A 297 1.91 -14.60 22.39
C SER A 297 3.38 -14.97 22.35
N LEU A 298 3.72 -16.12 22.94
CA LEU A 298 5.08 -16.65 22.91
C LEU A 298 5.40 -17.07 21.46
N ASP A 299 6.22 -16.28 20.78
CA ASP A 299 6.67 -16.64 19.43
C ASP A 299 7.57 -17.88 19.47
N ARG A 300 7.46 -18.75 18.46
CA ARG A 300 8.22 -20.01 18.32
C ARG A 300 9.73 -19.75 18.21
N SER A 301 10.14 -18.54 17.83
CA SER A 301 11.54 -18.11 17.75
C SER A 301 12.15 -17.62 19.08
N GLN A 302 11.40 -17.61 20.20
CA GLN A 302 11.84 -17.19 21.54
C GLN A 302 12.37 -15.74 21.65
N LYS A 303 12.29 -14.92 20.60
CA LYS A 303 12.82 -13.54 20.61
C LYS A 303 12.06 -12.59 21.55
N ASN A 304 10.79 -12.88 21.86
CA ASN A 304 9.91 -12.03 22.66
C ASN A 304 9.73 -12.50 24.12
N LEU A 305 10.59 -13.42 24.61
CA LEU A 305 10.47 -13.99 25.97
C LEU A 305 10.48 -12.94 27.08
N LEU A 306 11.34 -11.93 26.96
CA LEU A 306 11.47 -10.88 27.99
C LEU A 306 10.18 -10.05 28.10
N GLN A 307 9.64 -9.60 26.96
CA GLN A 307 8.42 -8.79 26.94
C GLN A 307 7.21 -9.59 27.44
N PHE A 308 7.07 -10.85 26.99
CA PHE A 308 6.04 -11.75 27.49
C PHE A 308 6.14 -11.97 29.01
N ALA A 309 7.35 -12.25 29.52
CA ALA A 309 7.57 -12.43 30.96
C ALA A 309 7.24 -11.16 31.75
N THR A 310 7.68 -9.99 31.29
CA THR A 310 7.35 -8.71 31.97
C THR A 310 5.86 -8.43 32.02
N PHE A 311 5.11 -8.74 30.96
CA PHE A 311 3.66 -8.57 30.94
C PHE A 311 2.98 -9.49 31.96
N TRP A 312 3.34 -10.79 31.99
CA TRP A 312 2.74 -11.73 32.92
C TRP A 312 3.16 -11.50 34.38
N ILE A 313 4.37 -11.01 34.63
CA ILE A 313 4.80 -10.55 35.96
C ILE A 313 3.94 -9.37 36.39
N ALA A 314 3.76 -8.36 35.54
CA ALA A 314 2.93 -7.20 35.85
C ALA A 314 1.47 -7.59 36.11
N ALA A 315 0.91 -8.49 35.30
CA ALA A 315 -0.43 -9.03 35.51
C ALA A 315 -0.54 -9.78 36.85
N GLY A 316 0.46 -10.61 37.18
CA GLY A 316 0.53 -11.31 38.47
C GLY A 316 0.58 -10.35 39.66
N VAL A 317 1.41 -9.30 39.57
CA VAL A 317 1.50 -8.25 40.61
C VAL A 317 0.17 -7.51 40.76
N ALA A 318 -0.51 -7.19 39.64
CA ALA A 318 -1.82 -6.53 39.69
C ALA A 318 -2.88 -7.40 40.38
N VAL A 319 -2.95 -8.70 40.05
CA VAL A 319 -3.87 -9.64 40.70
C VAL A 319 -3.55 -9.77 42.19
N LEU A 320 -2.27 -9.92 42.55
CA LEU A 320 -1.86 -9.99 43.95
C LEU A 320 -2.23 -8.71 44.71
N THR A 321 -2.08 -7.55 44.08
CA THR A 321 -2.47 -6.25 44.67
C THR A 321 -3.97 -6.23 44.98
N VAL A 322 -4.82 -6.67 44.06
CA VAL A 322 -6.28 -6.76 44.30
C VAL A 322 -6.60 -7.70 45.46
N ILE A 323 -5.94 -8.86 45.53
CA ILE A 323 -6.13 -9.82 46.62
C ILE A 323 -5.69 -9.22 47.96
N THR A 324 -4.51 -8.61 48.04
CA THR A 324 -4.01 -7.98 49.28
C THR A 324 -4.91 -6.85 49.74
N PHE A 325 -5.45 -6.06 48.82
CA PHE A 325 -6.42 -5.02 49.14
C PHE A 325 -7.71 -5.62 49.73
N ALA A 326 -8.26 -6.66 49.08
CA ALA A 326 -9.46 -7.34 49.57
C ALA A 326 -9.25 -7.96 50.96
N LEU A 327 -8.11 -8.62 51.18
CA LEU A 327 -7.74 -9.17 52.49
C LEU A 327 -7.57 -8.08 53.55
N GLY A 328 -6.99 -6.93 53.19
CA GLY A 328 -6.86 -5.78 54.08
C GLY A 328 -8.21 -5.22 54.52
N VAL A 329 -9.16 -5.08 53.59
CA VAL A 329 -10.55 -4.67 53.89
C VAL A 329 -11.23 -5.71 54.79
N TYR A 330 -11.09 -6.99 54.47
CA TYR A 330 -11.67 -8.07 55.28
C TYR A 330 -11.13 -8.07 56.72
N ALA A 331 -9.80 -7.92 56.88
CA ALA A 331 -9.17 -7.83 58.18
C ALA A 331 -9.69 -6.63 58.99
N ALA A 332 -9.83 -5.45 58.36
CA ALA A 332 -10.36 -4.25 59.02
C ALA A 332 -11.79 -4.43 59.54
N ILE A 333 -12.66 -5.08 58.75
CA ILE A 333 -14.03 -5.41 59.17
C ILE A 333 -14.01 -6.38 60.35
N TYR A 334 -13.15 -7.40 60.29
CA TYR A 334 -13.05 -8.40 61.34
C TYR A 334 -12.52 -7.80 62.66
N THR A 335 -11.52 -6.93 62.59
CA THR A 335 -11.00 -6.22 63.78
C THR A 335 -12.07 -5.34 64.42
N LYS A 336 -12.91 -4.67 63.61
CA LYS A 336 -14.04 -3.90 64.15
C LYS A 336 -15.03 -4.81 64.88
N LYS A 337 -15.41 -5.94 64.27
CA LYS A 337 -16.33 -6.89 64.89
C LYS A 337 -15.75 -7.49 66.18
N GLN A 338 -14.45 -7.79 66.22
CA GLN A 338 -13.79 -8.26 67.44
C GLN A 338 -13.75 -7.19 68.53
N TYR A 339 -13.52 -5.93 68.15
CA TYR A 339 -13.57 -4.81 69.08
C TYR A 339 -14.97 -4.67 69.70
N ASP A 340 -16.03 -4.69 68.88
CA ASP A 340 -17.41 -4.59 69.35
C ASP A 340 -17.79 -5.76 70.28
N LEU A 341 -17.37 -6.99 69.94
CA LEU A 341 -17.54 -8.16 70.83
C LEU A 341 -16.77 -8.02 72.14
N GLY A 342 -15.57 -7.46 72.11
CA GLY A 342 -14.75 -7.21 73.30
C GLY A 342 -15.40 -6.19 74.24
N VAL A 343 -15.99 -5.12 73.69
CA VAL A 343 -16.75 -4.14 74.47
C VAL A 343 -17.97 -4.80 75.13
N LEU A 344 -18.74 -5.59 74.38
CA LEU A 344 -19.91 -6.29 74.94
C LEU A 344 -19.52 -7.30 76.03
N GLN A 345 -18.43 -8.04 75.84
CA GLN A 345 -17.92 -8.97 76.85
C GLN A 345 -17.46 -8.24 78.11
N TYR A 346 -16.81 -7.08 77.95
CA TYR A 346 -16.43 -6.21 79.06
C TYR A 346 -17.66 -5.73 79.84
N GLU A 347 -18.70 -5.22 79.15
CA GLU A 347 -19.96 -4.78 79.79
C GLU A 347 -20.67 -5.91 80.54
N LEU A 348 -20.76 -7.11 79.97
CA LEU A 348 -21.34 -8.29 80.63
C LEU A 348 -20.53 -8.68 81.88
N SER A 349 -19.20 -8.68 81.80
CA SER A 349 -18.34 -8.98 82.94
C SER A 349 -18.46 -7.96 84.06
N LEU A 350 -18.66 -6.68 83.71
CA LEU A 350 -18.90 -5.60 84.65
C LEU A 350 -20.25 -5.79 85.35
N ALA A 351 -21.32 -6.07 84.60
CA ALA A 351 -22.65 -6.32 85.14
C ALA A 351 -22.65 -7.50 86.12
N GLN A 352 -22.01 -8.61 85.75
CA GLN A 352 -21.86 -9.78 86.63
C GLN A 352 -21.07 -9.46 87.91
N ALA A 353 -19.99 -8.67 87.80
CA ALA A 353 -19.20 -8.25 88.96
C ALA A 353 -19.98 -7.32 89.90
N CYS A 354 -20.87 -6.48 89.37
CA CYS A 354 -21.72 -5.58 90.16
C CYS A 354 -22.94 -6.27 90.79
N GLU A 355 -23.35 -7.43 90.29
CA GLU A 355 -24.43 -8.24 90.87
C GLU A 355 -23.96 -9.09 92.08
N ALA A 356 -22.66 -9.37 92.20
CA ALA A 356 -22.10 -10.15 93.30
C ALA A 356 -22.12 -9.39 94.65
N GLU A 357 -22.29 -10.10 95.77
CA GLU A 357 -22.39 -9.53 97.13
C GLU A 357 -21.21 -8.61 97.53
N ASP A 358 -20.06 -8.75 96.88
CA ASP A 358 -18.85 -7.95 97.11
C ASP A 358 -18.79 -6.62 96.31
N ALA A 359 -19.84 -6.25 95.56
CA ALA A 359 -19.87 -5.06 94.67
C ALA A 359 -19.56 -3.73 95.38
N VAL A 360 -19.75 -3.66 96.71
CA VAL A 360 -19.41 -2.49 97.55
C VAL A 360 -17.92 -2.11 97.47
N LYS A 361 -17.03 -3.03 97.06
CA LYS A 361 -15.58 -2.79 96.93
C LYS A 361 -15.18 -2.07 95.62
N LEU A 362 -16.09 -1.87 94.65
CA LEU A 362 -15.81 -1.29 93.33
C LEU A 362 -16.66 -0.02 93.03
N PRO A 363 -16.63 1.01 93.90
CA PRO A 363 -17.56 2.16 93.82
C PRO A 363 -17.38 3.05 92.58
N ARG A 364 -16.25 2.94 91.88
CA ARG A 364 -16.00 3.70 90.63
C ARG A 364 -16.55 3.05 89.37
N PHE A 365 -16.94 1.79 89.45
CA PHE A 365 -17.34 0.98 88.30
C PHE A 365 -18.79 0.49 88.38
N CYS A 366 -19.33 0.32 89.60
CA CYS A 366 -20.69 -0.14 89.88
C CYS A 366 -21.61 0.96 90.46
N SER A 367 -21.41 2.21 90.05
CA SER A 367 -22.12 3.39 90.57
C SER A 367 -23.49 3.60 89.93
#